data_AF-A0A9F2WHH3-F1
#
_entry.id   AF-A0A9F2WHH3-F1
#
_cell.length_a   1.000
_cell.length_b   1.000
_cell.length_c   1.000
_cell.angle_alpha   90.00
_cell.angle_beta   90.00
_cell.angle_gamma   90.00
#
_symmetry.space_group_name_H-M   'P 1'
#
loop_
_entity.id
_entity.type
_entity.pdbx_description
1 polymer ?
#
loop_
_entity_poly.entity_id
_entity_poly.type
_entity_poly.pdbx_seq_one_letter_code
_entity_poly.pdbx_strand_id
1 'polypeptide(L)'
;MDGYPMQITYFWRGLPPSIDAVYENSDGNFVFFKGNKFWVFKDTTLQPGYPHDLISLGSGIPPHGIDSAIWWEDVGKTYFFKGERYWRYSEDIGTMDPGYPKSITIWKGIPESPQGAFVHKENGFTYFYKGKEYWKFNNQMLRVEPGYPRSILKDFMGCDGPADRNKDRHSPQDDVDIVIKLDNTASTVKAIAIVIPCILALCLLVLVYTVFQFKRKGTPRHILYCKRSMQEWV
;
A
#
# COMPACT_ATOMS: atom_id res chain seq x y z
N MET A 1 -11.62 -10.51 24.27
CA MET A 1 -11.47 -11.66 23.35
C MET A 1 -11.54 -12.90 24.19
N ASP A 2 -12.64 -13.63 24.12
CA ASP A 2 -12.82 -14.82 24.94
C ASP A 2 -11.93 -15.94 24.38
N GLY A 3 -11.15 -16.60 25.25
CA GLY A 3 -10.27 -17.72 24.87
C GLY A 3 -8.82 -17.37 24.48
N TYR A 4 -8.36 -16.12 24.66
CA TYR A 4 -6.98 -15.70 24.39
C TYR A 4 -6.29 -15.12 25.64
N PRO A 5 -4.96 -15.21 25.79
CA PRO A 5 -4.00 -15.83 24.86
C PRO A 5 -4.08 -17.36 24.82
N MET A 6 -3.85 -17.93 23.64
CA MET A 6 -3.84 -19.38 23.40
C MET A 6 -2.45 -19.82 22.94
N GLN A 7 -2.00 -20.99 23.40
CA GLN A 7 -0.73 -21.55 22.89
C GLN A 7 -0.82 -21.80 21.39
N ILE A 8 0.20 -21.36 20.65
CA ILE A 8 0.23 -21.47 19.19
C ILE A 8 0.05 -22.93 18.72
N THR A 9 0.58 -23.89 19.48
CA THR A 9 0.50 -25.33 19.20
C THR A 9 -0.91 -25.91 19.30
N TYR A 10 -1.80 -25.27 20.04
CA TYR A 10 -3.19 -25.72 20.17
C TYR A 10 -3.96 -25.46 18.86
N PHE A 11 -3.76 -24.28 18.27
CA PHE A 11 -4.40 -23.88 17.02
C PHE A 11 -3.64 -24.40 15.79
N TRP A 12 -2.32 -24.22 15.78
CA TRP A 12 -1.40 -24.64 14.71
C TRP A 12 -0.66 -25.92 15.11
N ARG A 13 -1.35 -27.05 15.06
CA ARG A 13 -0.76 -28.34 15.47
C ARG A 13 0.44 -28.69 14.60
N GLY A 14 1.58 -28.96 15.24
CA GLY A 14 2.85 -29.28 14.58
C GLY A 14 3.79 -28.08 14.37
N LEU A 15 3.34 -26.86 14.67
CA LEU A 15 4.18 -25.66 14.64
C LEU A 15 4.96 -25.50 15.96
N PRO A 16 6.27 -25.18 15.95
CA PRO A 16 7.03 -24.92 17.17
C PRO A 16 6.62 -23.61 17.86
N PRO A 17 6.86 -23.45 19.17
CA PRO A 17 6.68 -22.17 19.85
C PRO A 17 7.68 -21.13 19.34
N SER A 18 7.38 -19.84 19.52
CA SER A 18 8.28 -18.71 19.19
C SER A 18 8.76 -18.75 17.73
N ILE A 19 7.84 -18.56 16.79
CA ILE A 19 8.14 -18.38 15.37
C ILE A 19 8.85 -17.04 15.13
N ASP A 20 9.60 -16.95 14.04
CA ASP A 20 10.33 -15.74 13.67
C ASP A 20 9.52 -14.86 12.73
N ALA A 21 8.86 -15.47 11.73
CA ALA A 21 8.03 -14.78 10.76
C ALA A 21 6.88 -15.65 10.26
N VAL A 22 5.83 -15.02 9.75
CA VAL A 22 4.72 -15.66 9.04
C VAL A 22 4.21 -14.73 7.94
N TYR A 23 3.80 -15.29 6.82
CA TYR A 23 3.01 -14.59 5.80
C TYR A 23 2.03 -15.54 5.12
N GLU A 24 1.06 -14.98 4.41
CA GLU A 24 0.18 -15.70 3.49
C GLU A 24 0.78 -15.59 2.08
N ASN A 25 1.01 -16.71 1.39
CA ASN A 25 1.58 -16.72 0.04
C ASN A 25 0.52 -16.52 -1.07
N SER A 26 0.94 -16.56 -2.34
CA SER A 26 0.05 -16.38 -3.49
C SER A 26 -1.08 -17.41 -3.60
N ASP A 27 -0.92 -18.58 -2.98
CA ASP A 27 -1.90 -19.67 -2.99
C ASP A 27 -2.86 -19.62 -1.78
N GLY A 28 -2.73 -18.61 -0.93
CA GLY A 28 -3.49 -18.49 0.32
C GLY A 28 -3.00 -19.40 1.45
N ASN A 29 -1.80 -19.98 1.32
CA ASN A 29 -1.22 -20.79 2.38
C ASN A 29 -0.46 -19.93 3.38
N PHE A 30 -0.53 -20.29 4.66
CA PHE A 30 0.28 -19.66 5.71
C PHE A 30 1.65 -20.32 5.77
N VAL A 31 2.69 -19.53 5.52
CA VAL A 31 4.08 -19.99 5.56
C VAL A 31 4.75 -19.42 6.81
N PHE A 32 5.17 -20.31 7.70
CA PHE A 32 5.82 -19.96 8.96
C PHE A 32 7.31 -20.24 8.91
N PHE A 33 8.11 -19.37 9.51
CA PHE A 33 9.56 -19.50 9.59
C PHE A 33 10.04 -19.60 11.02
N LYS A 34 11.02 -20.48 11.25
CA LYS A 34 11.79 -20.55 12.50
C LYS A 34 13.21 -21.04 12.21
N GLY A 35 14.19 -20.19 12.47
CA GLY A 35 15.59 -20.45 12.19
C GLY A 35 15.81 -20.79 10.71
N ASN A 36 16.38 -21.95 10.46
CA ASN A 36 16.63 -22.46 9.11
C ASN A 36 15.51 -23.39 8.59
N LYS A 37 14.32 -23.35 9.17
CA LYS A 37 13.19 -24.20 8.75
C LYS A 37 11.94 -23.38 8.46
N PHE A 38 11.09 -23.94 7.62
CA PHE A 38 9.77 -23.39 7.35
C PHE A 38 8.70 -24.47 7.34
N TRP A 39 7.46 -24.06 7.61
CA TRP A 39 6.25 -24.87 7.60
C TRP A 39 5.22 -24.20 6.70
N VAL A 40 4.48 -25.01 5.93
CA VAL A 40 3.34 -24.50 5.16
C VAL A 40 2.07 -25.12 5.71
N PHE A 41 1.10 -24.26 6.00
CA PHE A 41 -0.24 -24.62 6.42
C PHE A 41 -1.25 -24.16 5.37
N LYS A 42 -2.19 -25.03 5.06
CA LYS A 42 -3.41 -24.66 4.35
C LYS A 42 -4.53 -24.57 5.38
N ASP A 43 -5.15 -23.40 5.50
CA ASP A 43 -6.03 -23.05 6.61
C ASP A 43 -5.30 -23.27 7.95
N THR A 44 -5.66 -24.30 8.72
CA THR A 44 -5.02 -24.70 9.98
C THR A 44 -4.32 -26.06 9.90
N THR A 45 -4.25 -26.66 8.71
CA THR A 45 -3.70 -27.99 8.47
C THR A 45 -2.26 -27.93 7.96
N LEU A 46 -1.34 -28.48 8.73
CA LEU A 46 0.07 -28.64 8.33
C LEU A 46 0.15 -29.51 7.08
N GLN A 47 0.83 -29.01 6.04
CA GLN A 47 0.98 -29.77 4.81
C GLN A 47 1.96 -30.96 4.98
N PRO A 48 1.76 -32.08 4.27
CA PRO A 48 2.64 -33.24 4.37
C PRO A 48 4.09 -32.91 3.97
N GLY A 49 5.05 -33.50 4.68
CA GLY A 49 6.49 -33.33 4.42
C GLY A 49 7.16 -32.18 5.18
N TYR A 50 6.38 -31.26 5.77
CA TYR A 50 6.93 -30.17 6.57
C TYR A 50 7.35 -30.58 7.99
N PRO A 51 8.35 -29.93 8.59
CA PRO A 51 9.10 -28.79 8.06
C PRO A 51 10.13 -29.13 6.98
N HIS A 52 10.44 -28.13 6.16
CA HIS A 52 11.56 -28.18 5.21
C HIS A 52 12.65 -27.20 5.61
N ASP A 53 13.88 -27.45 5.13
CA ASP A 53 14.99 -26.53 5.33
C ASP A 53 14.81 -25.30 4.45
N LEU A 54 15.09 -24.12 4.99
CA LEU A 54 14.88 -22.84 4.32
C LEU A 54 15.58 -22.77 2.96
N ILE A 55 16.74 -23.41 2.81
CA ILE A 55 17.49 -23.46 1.55
C ILE A 55 16.70 -24.13 0.41
N SER A 56 15.72 -24.99 0.71
CA SER A 56 14.87 -25.62 -0.30
C SER A 56 13.78 -24.70 -0.82
N LEU A 57 13.53 -23.54 -0.19
CA LEU A 57 12.54 -22.56 -0.68
C LEU A 57 13.04 -21.87 -1.96
N GLY A 58 14.35 -21.74 -2.14
CA GLY A 58 14.91 -21.19 -3.37
C GLY A 58 16.36 -20.77 -3.25
N SER A 59 17.03 -20.69 -4.39
CA SER A 59 18.39 -20.16 -4.48
C SER A 59 18.44 -18.68 -4.08
N GLY A 60 19.48 -18.30 -3.32
CA GLY A 60 19.70 -16.90 -2.91
C GLY A 60 18.92 -16.44 -1.67
N ILE A 61 18.25 -17.34 -0.95
CA ILE A 61 17.50 -17.04 0.28
C ILE A 61 18.40 -16.49 1.42
N PRO A 62 17.90 -15.67 2.37
CA PRO A 62 18.73 -15.16 3.46
C PRO A 62 19.40 -16.28 4.28
N PRO A 63 20.71 -16.20 4.56
CA PRO A 63 21.47 -17.32 5.15
C PRO A 63 21.17 -17.62 6.64
N HIS A 64 20.30 -16.85 7.31
CA HIS A 64 20.07 -16.97 8.76
C HIS A 64 18.60 -16.74 9.17
N GLY A 65 17.66 -17.27 8.38
CA GLY A 65 16.24 -17.12 8.66
C GLY A 65 15.67 -15.79 8.17
N ILE A 66 14.42 -15.53 8.55
CA ILE A 66 13.60 -14.42 8.04
C ILE A 66 13.04 -13.65 9.24
N ASP A 67 13.23 -12.33 9.25
CA ASP A 67 12.70 -11.46 10.32
C ASP A 67 11.23 -11.10 10.03
N SER A 68 10.88 -10.91 8.76
CA SER A 68 9.52 -10.61 8.31
C SER A 68 9.34 -11.00 6.84
N ALA A 69 8.10 -11.32 6.45
CA ALA A 69 7.74 -11.66 5.09
C ALA A 69 6.39 -11.02 4.73
N ILE A 70 6.21 -10.60 3.47
CA ILE A 70 4.92 -10.15 2.93
C ILE A 70 4.73 -10.61 1.48
N TRP A 71 3.53 -11.07 1.15
CA TRP A 71 3.08 -11.19 -0.23
C TRP A 71 2.48 -9.86 -0.69
N TRP A 72 3.00 -9.31 -1.78
CA TRP A 72 2.46 -8.11 -2.38
C TRP A 72 1.74 -8.47 -3.69
N GLU A 73 0.43 -8.64 -3.57
CA GLU A 73 -0.44 -9.13 -4.64
C GLU A 73 -0.37 -8.27 -5.91
N ASP A 74 -0.41 -6.95 -5.80
CA ASP A 74 -0.35 -6.03 -6.95
C ASP A 74 0.91 -6.22 -7.83
N VAL A 75 2.01 -6.65 -7.21
CA VAL A 75 3.30 -6.88 -7.88
C VAL A 75 3.49 -8.37 -8.21
N GLY A 76 2.72 -9.26 -7.61
CA GLY A 76 2.87 -10.71 -7.76
C GLY A 76 4.20 -11.22 -7.21
N LYS A 77 4.72 -10.63 -6.11
CA LYS A 77 6.00 -11.02 -5.50
C LYS A 77 5.94 -11.08 -3.98
N THR A 78 6.70 -12.01 -3.40
CA THR A 78 6.93 -12.07 -1.96
C THR A 78 8.20 -11.31 -1.61
N TYR A 79 8.18 -10.57 -0.51
CA TYR A 79 9.33 -9.84 0.01
C TYR A 79 9.73 -10.40 1.37
N PHE A 80 10.99 -10.83 1.48
CA PHE A 80 11.58 -11.31 2.73
C PHE A 80 12.54 -10.26 3.28
N PHE A 81 12.47 -9.98 4.58
CA PHE A 81 13.31 -9.01 5.28
C PHE A 81 14.23 -9.73 6.25
N LYS A 82 15.51 -9.33 6.24
CA LYS A 82 16.52 -9.81 7.18
C LYS A 82 17.58 -8.73 7.42
N GLY A 83 17.69 -8.25 8.65
CA GLY A 83 18.63 -7.17 8.97
C GLY A 83 18.33 -5.90 8.18
N GLU A 84 19.36 -5.37 7.54
CA GLU A 84 19.32 -4.15 6.72
C GLU A 84 18.97 -4.43 5.25
N ARG A 85 18.56 -5.67 4.93
CA ARG A 85 18.37 -6.14 3.56
C ARG A 85 16.99 -6.75 3.36
N TYR A 86 16.56 -6.74 2.11
CA TYR A 86 15.36 -7.42 1.67
C TYR A 86 15.58 -8.17 0.36
N TRP A 87 14.85 -9.27 0.20
CA TRP A 87 14.83 -10.15 -0.96
C TRP A 87 13.48 -10.05 -1.62
N ARG A 88 13.45 -10.24 -2.94
CA ARG A 88 12.21 -10.37 -3.70
C ARG A 88 12.17 -11.76 -4.31
N TYR A 89 11.11 -12.49 -3.99
CA TYR A 89 10.92 -13.89 -4.31
C TYR A 89 9.80 -14.07 -5.34
N SER A 90 10.07 -14.93 -6.31
CA SER A 90 9.13 -15.37 -7.34
C SER A 90 8.48 -16.67 -6.89
N GLU A 91 7.23 -16.63 -6.45
CA GLU A 91 6.48 -17.82 -6.00
C GLU A 91 6.23 -18.80 -7.16
N ASP A 92 6.07 -18.30 -8.39
CA ASP A 92 5.86 -19.07 -9.62
C ASP A 92 7.09 -19.89 -10.05
N ILE A 93 8.29 -19.33 -9.90
CA ILE A 93 9.55 -19.99 -10.30
C ILE A 93 10.21 -20.70 -9.12
N GLY A 94 9.92 -20.29 -7.88
CA GLY A 94 10.57 -20.84 -6.68
C GLY A 94 12.00 -20.32 -6.46
N THR A 95 12.26 -19.04 -6.75
CA THR A 95 13.62 -18.47 -6.65
C THR A 95 13.61 -16.97 -6.34
N MET A 96 14.74 -16.47 -5.82
CA MET A 96 14.95 -15.04 -5.63
C MET A 96 15.22 -14.35 -6.96
N ASP A 97 14.63 -13.17 -7.15
CA ASP A 97 14.84 -12.37 -8.35
C ASP A 97 16.32 -11.91 -8.45
N PRO A 98 16.89 -11.86 -9.68
CA PRO A 98 18.24 -11.33 -9.89
C PRO A 98 18.41 -9.89 -9.39
N GLY A 99 19.57 -9.59 -8.82
CA GLY A 99 19.88 -8.26 -8.28
C GLY A 99 19.35 -8.02 -6.86
N TYR A 100 18.84 -9.06 -6.20
CA TYR A 100 18.54 -9.09 -4.76
C TYR A 100 19.60 -9.91 -4.00
N PRO A 101 19.84 -9.62 -2.71
CA PRO A 101 19.14 -8.65 -1.87
C PRO A 101 19.48 -7.18 -2.14
N LYS A 102 18.52 -6.30 -1.85
CA LYS A 102 18.69 -4.84 -1.84
C LYS A 102 18.63 -4.30 -0.42
N SER A 103 19.12 -3.08 -0.22
CA SER A 103 19.03 -2.40 1.07
C SER A 103 17.57 -2.10 1.43
N ILE A 104 17.21 -2.29 2.70
CA ILE A 104 15.87 -1.96 3.20
C ILE A 104 15.55 -0.48 3.09
N THR A 105 16.54 0.40 2.92
CA THR A 105 16.36 1.86 2.72
C THR A 105 15.46 2.22 1.53
N ILE A 106 15.26 1.30 0.57
CA ILE A 106 14.26 1.45 -0.50
C ILE A 106 12.85 1.57 0.07
N TRP A 107 12.57 0.89 1.18
CA TRP A 107 11.34 0.99 1.98
C TRP A 107 11.42 2.21 2.90
N LYS A 108 11.33 3.40 2.31
CA LYS A 108 11.63 4.67 2.99
C LYS A 108 10.85 4.83 4.31
N GLY A 109 11.58 4.91 5.42
CA GLY A 109 11.04 5.11 6.77
C GLY A 109 10.78 3.82 7.55
N ILE A 110 10.93 2.65 6.93
CA ILE A 110 10.85 1.36 7.64
C ILE A 110 12.16 1.08 8.38
N PRO A 111 12.11 0.66 9.65
CA PRO A 111 13.31 0.30 10.40
C PRO A 111 13.90 -1.02 9.89
N GLU A 112 15.20 -1.19 10.08
CA GLU A 112 15.91 -2.47 9.86
C GLU A 112 15.34 -3.57 10.76
N SER A 113 15.42 -4.84 10.33
CA SER A 113 14.86 -5.99 11.06
C SER A 113 13.44 -5.75 11.60
N PRO A 114 12.44 -5.47 10.74
CA PRO A 114 11.05 -5.50 11.16
C PRO A 114 10.69 -6.90 11.65
N GLN A 115 9.89 -7.00 12.72
CA GLN A 115 9.49 -8.28 13.33
C GLN A 115 8.23 -8.88 12.71
N GLY A 116 7.55 -8.10 11.87
CA GLY A 116 6.51 -8.62 11.01
C GLY A 116 5.87 -7.50 10.20
N ALA A 117 5.09 -7.91 9.21
CA ALA A 117 4.39 -7.01 8.35
C ALA A 117 3.17 -7.70 7.74
N PHE A 118 2.16 -6.91 7.39
CA PHE A 118 0.96 -7.39 6.71
C PHE A 118 0.40 -6.29 5.81
N VAL A 119 -0.22 -6.72 4.72
CA VAL A 119 -0.84 -5.82 3.74
C VAL A 119 -2.31 -5.66 4.06
N HIS A 120 -2.79 -4.43 4.13
CA HIS A 120 -4.21 -4.14 4.18
C HIS A 120 -4.68 -3.78 2.76
N LYS A 121 -5.16 -4.79 2.04
CA LYS A 121 -5.40 -4.72 0.59
C LYS A 121 -6.35 -3.57 0.21
N GLU A 122 -7.44 -3.39 0.93
CA GLU A 122 -8.50 -2.43 0.59
C GLU A 122 -8.05 -0.97 0.59
N ASN A 123 -7.02 -0.62 1.38
CA ASN A 123 -6.58 0.76 1.53
C ASN A 123 -5.17 1.00 0.95
N GLY A 124 -4.53 -0.03 0.37
CA GLY A 124 -3.23 0.10 -0.28
C GLY A 124 -2.07 0.42 0.68
N PHE A 125 -2.16 0.01 1.94
CA PHE A 125 -1.09 0.20 2.92
C PHE A 125 -0.49 -1.13 3.38
N THR A 126 0.82 -1.11 3.64
CA THR A 126 1.51 -2.19 4.35
C THR A 126 1.86 -1.71 5.74
N TYR A 127 1.57 -2.53 6.76
CA TYR A 127 1.88 -2.22 8.14
C TYR A 127 3.07 -3.06 8.56
N PHE A 128 4.17 -2.42 8.97
CA PHE A 128 5.33 -3.07 9.56
C PHE A 128 5.30 -2.87 11.07
N TYR A 129 5.78 -3.82 11.86
CA TYR A 129 5.94 -3.64 13.30
C TYR A 129 7.32 -4.05 13.79
N LYS A 130 7.77 -3.38 14.84
CA LYS A 130 9.02 -3.65 15.56
C LYS A 130 8.89 -3.15 16.99
N GLY A 131 9.14 -4.02 17.95
CA GLY A 131 8.95 -3.74 19.37
C GLY A 131 7.49 -3.40 19.68
N LYS A 132 7.27 -2.23 20.25
CA LYS A 132 5.93 -1.72 20.62
C LYS A 132 5.37 -0.73 19.59
N GLU A 133 6.03 -0.62 18.45
CA GLU A 133 5.74 0.38 17.43
C GLU A 133 5.35 -0.27 16.11
N TYR A 134 4.56 0.46 15.32
CA TYR A 134 4.21 0.07 13.97
C TYR A 134 4.29 1.27 13.01
N TRP A 135 4.58 0.98 11.74
CA TRP A 135 4.76 1.93 10.65
C TRP A 135 3.72 1.64 9.57
N LYS A 136 2.94 2.65 9.18
CA LYS A 136 2.03 2.56 8.04
C LYS A 136 2.77 3.00 6.78
N PHE A 137 3.05 2.06 5.91
CA PHE A 137 3.75 2.24 4.64
C PHE A 137 2.75 2.41 3.50
N ASN A 138 2.90 3.49 2.75
CA ASN A 138 2.11 3.77 1.55
C ASN A 138 2.72 3.04 0.35
N ASN A 139 1.98 2.05 -0.17
CA ASN A 139 2.45 1.17 -1.24
C ASN A 139 2.64 1.90 -2.57
N GLN A 140 1.89 2.98 -2.82
CA GLN A 140 2.01 3.79 -4.05
C GLN A 140 3.15 4.80 -3.97
N MET A 141 3.30 5.45 -2.81
CA MET A 141 4.36 6.46 -2.60
C MET A 141 5.71 5.87 -2.20
N LEU A 142 5.74 4.56 -1.87
CA LEU A 142 6.90 3.82 -1.38
C LEU A 142 7.59 4.51 -0.18
N ARG A 143 6.78 4.96 0.78
CA ARG A 143 7.27 5.60 2.01
C ARG A 143 6.27 5.45 3.17
N VAL A 144 6.79 5.56 4.38
CA VAL A 144 5.97 5.67 5.59
C VAL A 144 5.17 6.97 5.59
N GLU A 145 3.91 6.88 6.04
CA GLU A 145 3.02 8.03 6.20
C GLU A 145 3.48 8.95 7.35
N PRO A 146 3.28 10.27 7.25
CA PRO A 146 3.53 11.19 8.36
C PRO A 146 2.76 10.80 9.63
N GLY A 147 3.38 11.02 10.80
CA GLY A 147 2.77 10.68 12.10
C GLY A 147 3.00 9.24 12.58
N TYR A 148 3.86 8.49 11.87
CA TYR A 148 4.35 7.17 12.29
C TYR A 148 5.84 7.23 12.67
N PRO A 149 6.33 6.33 13.56
CA PRO A 149 5.61 5.20 14.15
C PRO A 149 4.52 5.56 15.16
N ARG A 150 3.59 4.63 15.38
CA ARG A 150 2.57 4.69 16.43
C ARG A 150 2.62 3.44 17.31
N SER A 151 1.95 3.48 18.47
CA SER A 151 1.97 2.38 19.44
C SER A 151 1.03 1.25 19.05
N ILE A 152 1.58 0.06 18.77
CA ILE A 152 0.76 -1.14 18.49
C ILE A 152 -0.08 -1.53 19.70
N LEU A 153 0.42 -1.28 20.92
CA LEU A 153 -0.30 -1.59 22.15
C LEU A 153 -1.57 -0.75 22.26
N LYS A 154 -1.49 0.54 21.93
CA LYS A 154 -2.63 1.46 21.99
C LYS A 154 -3.62 1.19 20.87
N ASP A 155 -3.13 1.14 19.63
CA ASP A 155 -4.01 1.18 18.46
C ASP A 155 -4.52 -0.20 18.03
N PHE A 156 -3.82 -1.29 18.34
CA PHE A 156 -4.21 -2.66 17.95
C PHE A 156 -4.65 -3.49 19.15
N MET A 157 -3.92 -3.40 20.26
CA MET A 157 -4.19 -4.24 21.45
C MET A 157 -5.20 -3.61 22.42
N GLY A 158 -5.65 -2.37 22.17
CA GLY A 158 -6.60 -1.66 23.04
C GLY A 158 -6.05 -1.37 24.43
N CYS A 159 -4.72 -1.34 24.59
CA CYS A 159 -4.10 -0.99 25.85
C CYS A 159 -4.09 0.53 25.99
N ASP A 160 -5.04 1.07 26.74
CA ASP A 160 -4.88 2.41 27.28
C ASP A 160 -3.64 2.39 28.17
N GLY A 161 -2.69 3.29 27.91
CA GLY A 161 -1.60 3.52 28.87
C GLY A 161 -2.20 3.85 30.25
N PRO A 162 -1.41 3.87 31.34
CA PRO A 162 -1.87 4.54 32.54
C PRO A 162 -2.34 5.92 32.09
N ALA A 163 -3.65 6.12 32.12
CA ALA A 163 -4.23 7.40 31.73
C ALA A 163 -3.39 8.43 32.47
N ASP A 164 -3.02 9.49 31.76
CA ASP A 164 -2.49 10.67 32.40
C ASP A 164 -3.63 11.22 33.28
N ARG A 165 -3.88 10.56 34.42
CA ARG A 165 -4.94 10.80 35.41
C ARG A 165 -4.69 12.13 36.12
N ASN A 166 -3.78 12.93 35.58
CA ASN A 166 -3.43 14.26 36.02
C ASN A 166 -3.94 15.36 35.08
N LYS A 167 -4.68 15.02 34.01
CA LYS A 167 -5.35 16.03 33.18
C LYS A 167 -6.76 16.44 33.60
N ASP A 168 -7.29 15.86 34.68
CA ASP A 168 -8.61 16.24 35.25
C ASP A 168 -8.51 17.08 36.54
N ARG A 169 -7.33 17.67 36.83
CA ARG A 169 -7.20 18.65 37.92
C ARG A 169 -6.49 19.91 37.44
N HIS A 170 -7.13 20.69 36.58
CA HIS A 170 -7.07 22.16 36.64
C HIS A 170 -8.43 22.72 36.21
N SER A 171 -9.08 23.42 37.14
CA SER A 171 -10.35 24.13 36.98
C SER A 171 -10.18 25.39 36.11
N PRO A 172 -11.27 26.04 35.67
CA PRO A 172 -11.33 26.90 34.50
C PRO A 172 -10.88 28.33 34.81
N GLN A 173 -9.98 28.88 34.00
CA GLN A 173 -10.04 30.23 33.43
C GLN A 173 -8.73 30.48 32.66
N ASP A 174 -8.87 30.70 31.37
CA ASP A 174 -8.22 31.79 30.64
C ASP A 174 -8.77 31.71 29.21
N ASP A 175 -9.81 32.51 28.97
CA ASP A 175 -10.25 32.87 27.64
C ASP A 175 -9.10 33.62 26.95
N VAL A 176 -8.26 32.89 26.24
CA VAL A 176 -7.45 33.48 25.17
C VAL A 176 -8.26 33.34 23.90
N ASP A 177 -8.86 34.45 23.47
CA ASP A 177 -9.44 34.61 22.14
C ASP A 177 -8.39 34.28 21.07
N ILE A 178 -8.35 33.02 20.64
CA ILE A 178 -7.71 32.67 19.38
C ILE A 178 -8.70 33.06 18.30
N VAL A 179 -8.51 34.26 17.73
CA VAL A 179 -9.12 34.65 16.47
C VAL A 179 -8.63 33.70 15.39
N ILE A 180 -9.33 32.58 15.21
CA ILE A 180 -9.19 31.74 14.02
C ILE A 180 -9.79 32.57 12.89
N LYS A 181 -8.94 33.15 12.04
CA LYS A 181 -9.37 33.56 10.70
C LYS A 181 -9.81 32.28 9.99
N LEU A 182 -11.12 32.05 9.98
CA LEU A 182 -11.73 31.06 9.11
C LEU A 182 -11.60 31.62 7.69
N ASP A 183 -10.52 31.23 6.99
CA ASP A 183 -10.38 31.57 5.59
C ASP A 183 -11.61 31.04 4.85
N ASN A 184 -12.25 31.97 4.13
CA ASN A 184 -13.54 31.87 3.46
C ASN A 184 -13.57 30.79 2.34
N THR A 185 -13.44 29.53 2.73
CA THR A 185 -13.54 28.36 1.85
C THR A 185 -14.97 28.15 1.35
N ALA A 186 -15.98 28.61 2.10
CA ALA A 186 -17.38 28.59 1.67
C ALA A 186 -17.67 29.59 0.52
N SER A 187 -16.98 30.73 0.51
CA SER A 187 -17.13 31.76 -0.53
C SER A 187 -16.50 31.33 -1.85
N THR A 188 -15.34 30.69 -1.79
CA THR A 188 -14.64 30.17 -2.98
C THR A 188 -15.40 29.02 -3.63
N VAL A 189 -16.01 28.12 -2.85
CA VAL A 189 -16.82 27.01 -3.43
C VAL A 189 -18.07 27.55 -4.14
N LYS A 190 -18.76 28.54 -3.57
CA LYS A 190 -19.90 29.20 -4.23
C LYS A 190 -19.49 30.00 -5.47
N ALA A 191 -18.33 30.67 -5.45
CA ALA A 191 -17.80 31.38 -6.61
C ALA A 191 -17.41 30.40 -7.73
N ILE A 192 -16.74 29.30 -7.41
CA ILE A 192 -16.36 28.25 -8.38
C ILE A 192 -17.61 27.62 -9.02
N ALA A 193 -18.66 27.38 -8.24
CA ALA A 193 -19.92 26.82 -8.73
C ALA A 193 -20.65 27.73 -9.74
N ILE A 194 -20.37 29.04 -9.77
CA ILE A 194 -20.98 29.99 -10.72
C ILE A 194 -20.03 30.29 -11.89
N VAL A 195 -18.74 30.45 -11.61
CA VAL A 195 -17.75 30.82 -12.62
C VAL A 195 -17.56 29.70 -13.64
N ILE A 196 -17.53 28.43 -13.22
CA ILE A 196 -17.34 27.30 -14.15
C ILE A 196 -18.50 27.21 -15.16
N PRO A 197 -19.79 27.20 -14.76
CA PRO A 197 -20.90 27.22 -15.71
C PRO A 197 -20.90 28.44 -16.64
N CYS A 198 -20.55 29.63 -16.13
CA CYS A 198 -20.49 30.83 -16.96
C CYS A 198 -19.38 30.74 -18.04
N ILE A 199 -18.21 30.22 -17.70
CA ILE A 199 -17.12 30.00 -18.66
C ILE A 199 -17.53 28.97 -19.72
N LEU A 200 -18.14 27.86 -19.30
CA LEU A 200 -18.63 26.82 -20.22
C LEU A 200 -19.69 27.38 -21.18
N ALA A 201 -20.63 28.18 -20.68
CA ALA A 201 -21.64 28.83 -21.51
C ALA A 201 -21.02 29.80 -22.54
N LEU A 202 -20.02 30.59 -22.14
CA LEU A 202 -19.29 31.47 -23.05
C LEU A 202 -18.54 30.68 -24.14
N CYS A 203 -17.87 29.58 -23.78
CA CYS A 203 -17.21 28.70 -24.74
C CYS A 203 -18.20 28.12 -25.77
N LEU A 204 -19.38 27.69 -25.32
CA LEU A 204 -20.44 27.19 -26.21
C LEU A 204 -20.96 28.29 -27.15
N LEU A 205 -21.16 29.51 -26.66
CA LEU A 205 -21.56 30.64 -27.51
C LEU A 205 -20.51 30.99 -28.55
N VAL A 206 -19.22 30.95 -28.20
CA VAL A 206 -18.12 31.16 -29.14
C VAL A 206 -18.09 30.04 -30.18
N LEU A 207 -18.26 28.77 -29.78
CA LEU A 207 -18.34 27.65 -30.72
C LEU A 207 -19.53 27.81 -31.68
N VAL A 208 -20.72 28.14 -31.18
CA VAL A 208 -21.89 28.39 -32.02
C VAL A 208 -21.64 29.58 -32.96
N TYR A 209 -21.01 30.65 -32.48
CA TYR A 209 -20.66 31.81 -33.30
C TYR A 209 -19.64 31.45 -34.39
N THR A 210 -18.61 30.67 -34.07
CA THR A 210 -17.61 30.20 -35.05
C THR A 210 -18.24 29.29 -36.08
N VAL A 211 -19.11 28.35 -35.68
CA VAL A 211 -19.86 27.49 -36.60
C VAL A 211 -20.79 28.31 -37.48
N PHE A 212 -21.48 29.31 -36.92
CA PHE A 212 -22.34 30.21 -37.70
C PHE A 212 -21.52 31.03 -38.69
N GLN A 213 -20.37 31.57 -38.28
CA GLN A 213 -19.45 32.27 -39.17
C GLN A 213 -18.89 31.33 -40.26
N PHE A 214 -18.61 30.07 -39.93
CA PHE A 214 -18.17 29.05 -40.88
C PHE A 214 -19.29 28.64 -41.85
N LYS A 215 -20.54 28.65 -41.39
CA LYS A 215 -21.71 28.39 -42.24
C LYS A 215 -22.04 29.59 -43.14
N ARG A 216 -21.72 30.81 -42.67
CA ARG A 216 -21.96 32.08 -43.39
C ARG A 216 -20.83 32.40 -44.38
N LYS A 217 -19.58 32.06 -44.03
CA LYS A 217 -18.43 32.03 -44.93
C LYS A 217 -18.35 30.64 -45.54
N GLY A 218 -19.16 30.41 -46.59
CA GLY A 218 -19.19 29.14 -47.32
C GLY A 218 -17.79 28.57 -47.58
N THR A 219 -17.71 27.24 -47.58
CA THR A 219 -16.51 26.39 -47.68
C THR A 219 -15.40 27.00 -48.53
N PRO A 220 -14.14 27.10 -48.05
CA PRO A 220 -13.04 27.48 -48.92
C PRO A 220 -12.87 26.42 -50.02
N ARG A 221 -13.19 26.79 -51.25
CA ARG A 221 -12.92 26.01 -52.47
C ARG A 221 -11.41 25.94 -52.69
N HIS A 222 -10.70 25.04 -52.01
CA HIS A 222 -9.30 24.76 -52.35
C HIS A 222 -8.84 23.35 -51.94
N ILE A 223 -9.68 22.32 -52.12
CA ILE A 223 -9.20 20.93 -52.24
C ILE A 223 -10.05 20.21 -53.29
N LEU A 224 -9.80 20.50 -54.56
CA LEU A 224 -10.32 19.71 -55.70
C LEU A 224 -9.25 19.72 -56.79
N TYR A 225 -8.08 19.16 -56.48
CA TYR A 225 -7.08 18.82 -57.49
C TYR A 225 -6.21 17.65 -57.01
N CYS A 226 -6.77 16.43 -57.01
CA CYS A 226 -6.06 15.19 -57.37
C CYS A 226 -6.99 13.96 -57.31
N LYS A 227 -7.67 13.69 -58.42
CA LYS A 227 -8.13 12.36 -58.90
C LYS A 227 -8.79 12.59 -60.27
N ARG A 228 -8.02 12.88 -61.33
CA ARG A 228 -7.46 11.92 -62.32
C ARG A 228 -8.58 10.99 -62.82
N SER A 229 -9.33 11.32 -63.89
CA SER A 229 -8.97 11.33 -65.32
C SER A 229 -8.09 10.14 -65.73
N MET A 230 -8.72 9.03 -66.15
CA MET A 230 -8.20 8.02 -67.10
C MET A 230 -9.32 7.04 -67.54
N GLN A 231 -10.37 7.58 -68.15
CA GLN A 231 -11.29 6.93 -69.11
C GLN A 231 -11.81 8.14 -69.88
N GLU A 232 -11.26 8.50 -71.04
CA GLU A 232 -11.61 7.92 -72.34
C GLU A 232 -10.52 8.32 -73.35
N TRP A 233 -9.96 7.34 -74.05
CA TRP A 233 -9.39 7.48 -75.41
C TRP A 233 -9.66 6.15 -76.12
N VAL A 234 -10.78 6.11 -76.86
CA VAL A 234 -10.79 5.73 -78.27
C VAL A 234 -10.85 7.04 -79.05
#